data_AF-A0A968FY02-F1
#
_entry.id   AF-A0A968FY02-F1
#
_cell.length_a   1.000
_cell.length_b   1.000
_cell.length_c   1.000
_cell.angle_alpha   90.00
_cell.angle_beta   90.00
_cell.angle_gamma   90.00
#
_symmetry.space_group_name_H-M   'P 1'
#
loop_
_entity.id
_entity.type
_entity.pdbx_description
1 polymer ?
#
loop_
_entity_poly.entity_id
_entity_poly.type
_entity_poly.pdbx_seq_one_letter_code
_entity_poly.pdbx_strand_id
1 'polypeptide(L)' 'MNRITLPKQKSPARAIRAMCIECMGGSGMQDAKERIRECAATACPLYEFRFGRNPFHTRKPKQQPAPPRTASQGGQ' A
#
# COMPACT_ATOMS: atom_id res chain seq x y z
N MET A 1 5.25 27.78 -14.47
CA MET A 1 5.43 26.46 -13.83
C MET A 1 4.12 26.05 -13.18
N ASN A 2 3.30 25.24 -13.85
CA ASN A 2 2.03 24.79 -13.28
C ASN A 2 2.31 23.76 -12.18
N ARG A 3 2.13 24.17 -10.92
CA ARG A 3 2.05 23.23 -9.80
C ARG A 3 0.89 22.28 -10.09
N ILE A 4 1.19 21.02 -10.42
CA ILE A 4 0.19 19.96 -10.36
C ILE A 4 -0.23 19.89 -8.89
N THR A 5 -1.42 20.40 -8.61
CA THR A 5 -2.04 20.34 -7.29
C THR A 5 -2.39 18.88 -7.01
N LEU A 6 -1.39 18.09 -6.61
CA LEU A 6 -1.62 16.72 -6.20
C LEU A 6 -2.52 16.78 -4.96
N PRO A 7 -3.79 16.36 -5.02
CA PRO A 7 -4.72 16.51 -3.91
C PRO A 7 -4.11 15.79 -2.72
N LYS A 8 -3.86 16.51 -1.62
CA LYS A 8 -3.25 16.08 -0.34
C LYS A 8 -3.36 14.56 -0.19
N GLN A 9 -2.38 13.80 -0.72
CA GLN A 9 -2.58 12.37 -0.93
C GLN A 9 -2.61 11.72 0.44
N LYS A 10 -3.79 11.29 0.88
CA LYS A 10 -4.02 10.79 2.24
C LYS A 10 -3.30 9.46 2.54
N SER A 11 -2.69 8.82 1.54
CA SER A 11 -1.95 7.57 1.73
C SER A 11 -0.63 7.52 0.96
N PRO A 12 0.46 7.01 1.57
CA PRO A 12 1.78 6.85 0.92
C PRO A 12 1.71 6.10 -0.42
N ALA A 13 0.85 5.09 -0.50
CA ALA A 13 0.61 4.32 -1.74
C ALA A 13 0.16 5.20 -2.92
N ARG A 14 -0.69 6.20 -2.67
CA ARG A 14 -1.13 7.11 -3.74
C ARG A 14 -0.04 8.08 -4.16
N ALA A 15 0.79 8.55 -3.22
CA ALA A 15 1.93 9.41 -3.53
C ALA A 15 2.97 8.68 -4.39
N ILE A 16 3.32 7.44 -4.02
CA ILE A 16 4.23 6.59 -4.80
C ILE A 16 3.68 6.36 -6.21
N ARG A 17 2.39 6.07 -6.33
CA ARG A 17 1.75 5.89 -7.63
C ARG A 17 1.81 7.14 -8.50
N ALA A 18 1.59 8.33 -7.92
CA ALA A 18 1.72 9.60 -8.64
C ALA A 18 3.17 9.83 -9.11
N MET A 19 4.16 9.49 -8.27
CA MET A 19 5.57 9.54 -8.66
C MET A 19 5.88 8.59 -9.82
N CYS A 20 5.34 7.37 -9.83
CA CYS A 20 5.52 6.46 -10.97
C CYS A 20 4.93 7.03 -12.27
N ILE A 21 3.81 7.75 -12.20
CA ILE A 21 3.18 8.40 -13.35
C ILE A 21 4.08 9.53 -13.88
N GLU A 22 4.57 10.39 -12.99
CA GLU A 22 5.50 11.48 -13.33
C GLU A 22 6.79 10.94 -13.94
N CYS A 23 7.39 9.92 -13.32
CA CYS A 23 8.63 9.29 -13.78
C CYS A 23 8.51 8.70 -15.20
N MET A 24 7.34 8.19 -15.57
CA MET A 24 7.06 7.68 -16.91
C MET A 24 6.56 8.75 -17.90
N GLY A 25 6.58 10.04 -17.52
CA GLY A 25 6.25 11.17 -18.40
C GLY A 25 4.78 11.64 -18.36
N GLY A 26 4.15 11.62 -17.18
CA GLY A 26 2.70 11.76 -17.02
C GLY A 26 2.03 13.07 -17.49
N SER A 27 0.82 12.92 -18.07
CA SER A 27 -0.44 13.65 -17.80
C SER A 27 -1.44 13.34 -18.92
N GLY A 28 -2.42 12.46 -18.68
CA GLY A 28 -3.46 12.10 -19.67
C GLY A 28 -3.59 10.61 -20.00
N MET A 29 -2.76 9.75 -19.39
CA MET A 29 -2.85 8.31 -19.61
C MET A 29 -4.01 7.71 -18.82
N GLN A 30 -5.08 7.38 -19.55
CA GLN A 30 -6.24 6.58 -19.11
C GLN A 30 -5.78 5.29 -18.39
N ASP A 31 -4.62 4.75 -18.80
CA ASP A 31 -4.10 3.44 -18.40
C ASP A 31 -2.80 3.52 -17.58
N ALA A 32 -2.62 4.59 -16.79
CA ALA A 32 -1.49 4.76 -15.88
C ALA A 32 -1.24 3.53 -14.98
N LYS A 33 -2.28 2.75 -14.66
CA LYS A 33 -2.22 1.53 -13.84
C LYS A 33 -1.48 0.39 -14.54
N GLU A 34 -1.71 0.22 -15.83
CA GLU A 34 -1.11 -0.85 -16.64
C GLU A 34 0.34 -0.53 -16.96
N ARG A 35 0.64 0.70 -17.35
CA ARG A 35 2.03 1.15 -17.56
C ARG A 35 2.89 0.97 -16.32
N ILE A 36 2.34 1.27 -15.13
CA ILE A 36 3.04 1.01 -13.86
C ILE A 36 3.29 -0.49 -13.66
N ARG A 37 2.38 -1.39 -14.08
CA ARG A 37 2.58 -2.84 -14.01
C ARG A 37 3.69 -3.29 -14.96
N GLU A 38 3.69 -2.76 -16.17
CA GLU A 38 4.62 -3.11 -17.25
C GLU A 38 6.01 -2.47 -17.07
N CYS A 39 6.18 -1.52 -16.14
CA CYS A 39 7.48 -0.92 -15.89
C CYS A 39 8.52 -2.00 -15.53
N ALA A 40 9.58 -2.07 -16.32
CA ALA A 40 10.63 -3.09 -16.23
C ALA A 40 11.74 -2.72 -15.23
N ALA A 41 11.66 -1.57 -14.55
CA ALA A 41 12.66 -1.11 -13.60
C ALA A 41 12.60 -1.86 -12.26
N THR A 42 12.91 -3.16 -12.28
CA THR A 42 12.90 -4.05 -11.10
C THR A 42 13.85 -3.61 -9.99
N ALA A 43 14.93 -2.93 -10.34
CA ALA A 43 15.88 -2.35 -9.38
C ALA A 43 15.40 -1.03 -8.74
N CYS A 44 14.23 -0.51 -9.12
CA CYS A 44 13.69 0.71 -8.55
C CYS A 44 13.31 0.50 -7.07
N PRO A 45 13.71 1.38 -6.14
CA PRO A 45 13.36 1.25 -4.73
C PRO A 45 11.85 1.35 -4.47
N LEU A 46 11.08 1.90 -5.41
CA LEU A 46 9.63 1.98 -5.36
C LEU A 46 8.92 0.80 -6.03
N TYR A 47 9.67 -0.15 -6.63
CA TYR A 47 9.12 -1.22 -7.46
C TYR A 47 8.10 -2.09 -6.71
N GLU A 48 8.38 -2.47 -5.46
CA GLU A 48 7.45 -3.26 -4.65
C GLU A 48 6.22 -2.45 -4.21
N PHE A 49 6.41 -1.16 -4.00
CA PHE A 49 5.38 -0.26 -3.50
C PHE A 49 4.45 0.28 -4.59
N ARG A 50 4.81 0.14 -5.88
CA ARG A 50 4.07 0.68 -7.04
C ARG A 50 2.64 0.13 -7.16
N PHE A 51 2.38 -1.02 -6.55
CA PHE A 51 1.05 -1.64 -6.48
C PHE A 51 0.23 -1.24 -5.26
N GLY A 52 0.74 -0.33 -4.42
CA GLY A 52 0.07 0.14 -3.22
C GLY A 52 0.09 -0.84 -2.06
N ARG A 53 0.99 -1.85 -2.11
CA ARG A 53 1.21 -2.80 -1.03
C ARG A 53 2.61 -2.56 -0.46
N ASN A 54 2.69 -2.38 0.86
CA ASN A 54 3.97 -2.20 1.55
C ASN A 54 4.41 -3.56 2.10
N PRO A 55 5.49 -4.18 1.59
CA PRO A 55 5.98 -5.46 2.07
C PRO A 55 6.45 -5.40 3.54
N PHE A 56 6.85 -4.23 4.03
CA PHE A 56 7.29 -4.01 5.40
C PHE A 56 6.15 -3.70 6.38
N HIS A 57 4.90 -3.59 5.90
CA HIS A 57 3.76 -3.34 6.76
C HIS A 57 3.25 -4.65 7.36
N THR A 58 3.96 -5.18 8.35
CA THR A 58 3.46 -6.27 9.18
C THR A 58 2.32 -5.73 10.05
N ARG A 59 1.07 -6.06 9.71
CA ARG A 59 -0.03 -5.82 10.64
C ARG A 59 0.21 -6.72 11.84
N LYS A 60 0.40 -6.14 13.02
CA LYS A 60 0.32 -6.94 14.25
C LYS A 60 -1.08 -7.56 14.31
N PRO A 61 -1.23 -8.89 14.44
CA PRO A 61 -2.54 -9.47 14.66
C PRO A 61 -3.14 -8.81 15.90
N LYS A 62 -4.39 -8.32 15.77
CA LYS A 62 -5.16 -7.88 16.94
C LYS A 62 -5.24 -9.10 17.86
N GLN A 63 -4.60 -9.02 19.02
CA GLN A 63 -4.71 -10.05 20.06
C GLN A 63 -6.21 -10.29 20.28
N GLN A 64 -6.71 -11.47 19.88
CA GLN A 64 -8.03 -11.87 20.30
C GLN A 64 -7.98 -11.99 21.82
N PRO A 65 -8.90 -11.35 22.56
CA PRO A 65 -8.94 -11.53 24.00
C PRO A 65 -9.06 -13.03 24.28
N ALA A 66 -8.24 -13.51 25.23
CA ALA A 66 -8.17 -14.92 25.57
C ALA A 66 -9.58 -15.49 25.83
N PRO A 67 -9.89 -16.71 25.38
CA PRO A 67 -11.18 -17.32 25.66
C PRO A 67 -11.41 -17.37 27.19
N PRO A 68 -12.64 -17.12 27.66
CA PRO A 68 -12.94 -17.19 29.08
C PRO A 68 -12.57 -18.58 29.59
N ARG A 69 -11.74 -18.63 30.65
CA ARG A 69 -11.42 -19.87 31.36
C ARG A 69 -12.72 -20.38 31.96
N THR A 70 -13.39 -21.31 31.30
CA THR A 70 -14.52 -22.02 31.88
C THR A 70 -14.01 -22.74 33.11
N ALA A 71 -14.44 -22.28 34.29
CA ALA A 71 -14.21 -22.97 35.53
C ALA A 71 -14.96 -24.30 35.46
N SER A 72 -14.22 -25.37 35.14
CA SER A 72 -14.65 -26.72 35.43
C SER A 72 -14.59 -26.87 36.94
N GLN A 73 -15.70 -26.55 37.61
CA GLN A 73 -15.89 -26.98 38.98
C GLN A 73 -16.20 -28.49 38.92
N GLY A 74 -15.23 -29.30 39.36
CA GLY A 74 -15.52 -30.60 39.95
C GLY A 74 -16.55 -30.39 41.07
N GLY A 75 -17.50 -31.29 41.24
CA GLY A 75 -17.22 -32.63 41.72
C GLY A 75 -17.70 -32.68 43.17
N GLN A 76 -18.91 -33.19 43.34
CA GLN A 76 -19.42 -34.11 44.38
C GLN A 76 -20.94 -34.13 44.30
#